data_AF-A0A9X2I9W6-F1
#
_entry.id   AF-A0A9X2I9W6-F1
#
_cell.length_a   1.000
_cell.length_b   1.000
_cell.length_c   1.000
_cell.angle_alpha   90.00
_cell.angle_beta   90.00
_cell.angle_gamma   90.00
#
_symmetry.space_group_name_H-M   'P 1'
#
loop_
_entity.id
_entity.type
_entity.pdbx_description
1 polymer ?
#
loop_
_entity_poly.entity_id
_entity_poly.type
_entity_poly.pdbx_seq_one_letter_code
_entity_poly.pdbx_strand_id
1 'polypeptide(L)'
;MNRMTTPEIIDEIKNLISFSIQERNVENNGFQTLHRSIVKKYFEAKQVVINYDNQTIDMQLPVGHRKYTSITFECQDIERFLKSCLKKDEKSLFYYQSLLSNYNVTSAA
;
A
#
# COMPACT_ATOMS: atom_id res chain seq x y z
N MET A 1 20.09 -11.43 8.95
CA MET A 1 19.19 -10.36 8.50
C MET A 1 19.77 -9.03 8.94
N ASN A 2 20.18 -8.16 8.02
CA ASN A 2 20.55 -6.79 8.37
C ASN A 2 19.32 -6.09 8.96
N ARG A 3 19.47 -5.51 10.15
CA ARG A 3 18.41 -4.72 10.77
C ARG A 3 18.36 -3.36 10.06
N MET A 4 17.37 -3.18 9.19
CA MET A 4 17.08 -1.86 8.64
C MET A 4 16.56 -0.94 9.74
N THR A 5 16.99 0.31 9.72
CA THR A 5 16.49 1.41 10.54
C THR A 5 15.10 1.87 10.06
N THR A 6 14.37 2.58 10.91
CA THR A 6 13.05 3.14 10.54
C THR A 6 13.08 3.99 9.27
N PRO A 7 14.02 4.94 9.08
CA PRO A 7 14.11 5.71 7.84
C PRO A 7 14.36 4.82 6.62
N GLU A 8 15.26 3.85 6.71
CA GLU A 8 15.57 2.93 5.62
C GLU A 8 14.33 2.12 5.20
N ILE A 9 13.58 1.55 6.15
CA ILE A 9 12.34 0.81 5.84
C ILE A 9 11.33 1.70 5.12
N ILE A 10 11.18 2.95 5.57
CA ILE A 10 10.23 3.90 5.00
C ILE A 10 10.65 4.33 3.60
N ASP A 11 11.93 4.55 3.35
CA ASP A 11 12.41 4.94 2.03
C ASP A 11 12.37 3.77 1.05
N GLU A 12 12.74 2.56 1.48
CA GLU A 12 12.60 1.34 0.68
C GLU A 12 11.14 1.07 0.28
N ILE A 13 10.18 1.17 1.22
CA ILE A 13 8.77 0.96 0.86
C ILE A 13 8.24 2.06 -0.07
N LYS A 14 8.71 3.31 0.05
CA LYS A 14 8.37 4.37 -0.91
C LYS A 14 8.93 4.08 -2.30
N ASN A 15 10.17 3.57 -2.37
CA ASN A 15 10.81 3.19 -3.63
C ASN A 15 10.04 2.04 -4.29
N LEU A 16 9.65 1.03 -3.51
CA LEU A 16 8.79 -0.06 -3.99
C LEU A 16 7.45 0.48 -4.52
N ILE A 17 6.80 1.42 -3.83
CA ILE A 17 5.56 2.05 -4.30
C ILE A 17 5.77 2.78 -5.63
N SER A 18 6.85 3.55 -5.78
CA SER A 18 7.14 4.24 -7.04
C SER A 18 7.33 3.25 -8.19
N PHE A 19 8.15 2.23 -7.96
CA PHE A 19 8.39 1.18 -8.95
C PHE A 19 7.11 0.45 -9.33
N SER A 20 6.27 0.09 -8.35
CA SER A 20 5.05 -0.67 -8.58
C SER A 20 3.95 0.14 -9.27
N ILE A 21 3.98 1.47 -9.18
CA ILE A 21 3.10 2.36 -9.95
C ILE A 21 3.56 2.47 -11.41
N GLN A 22 4.87 2.56 -11.65
CA GLN A 22 5.45 2.61 -13.00
C GLN A 22 5.20 1.30 -13.76
N GLU A 23 5.40 0.17 -13.09
CA GLU A 23 5.25 -1.17 -13.66
C GLU A 23 3.82 -1.74 -13.52
N ARG A 24 2.81 -0.89 -13.27
CA ARG A 24 1.45 -1.33 -12.94
C ARG A 24 0.73 -2.12 -14.05
N ASN A 25 1.14 -1.91 -15.30
CA ASN A 25 0.51 -2.52 -16.48
C ASN A 25 1.17 -3.84 -16.87
N VAL A 26 2.24 -4.25 -16.18
CA VAL A 26 2.88 -5.53 -16.39
C VAL A 26 2.02 -6.61 -15.72
N GLU A 27 1.45 -7.49 -16.55
CA GLU A 27 0.63 -8.60 -16.09
C GLU A 27 1.41 -9.48 -15.10
N ASN A 28 0.73 -9.92 -14.03
CA ASN A 28 1.23 -10.83 -12.97
C ASN A 28 2.14 -10.26 -11.86
N ASN A 29 2.37 -8.96 -11.76
CA ASN A 29 3.31 -8.43 -10.75
C ASN A 29 2.75 -8.30 -9.31
N GLY A 30 1.45 -8.56 -9.11
CA GLY A 30 0.82 -8.49 -7.78
C GLY A 30 0.77 -7.08 -7.15
N PHE A 31 1.25 -6.03 -7.83
CA PHE A 31 1.37 -4.67 -7.29
C PHE A 31 0.04 -4.02 -6.88
N GLN A 32 -1.07 -4.39 -7.53
CA GLN A 32 -2.39 -3.96 -7.05
C GLN A 32 -2.70 -4.49 -5.65
N THR A 33 -2.19 -5.68 -5.30
CA THR A 33 -2.30 -6.22 -3.94
C THR A 33 -1.44 -5.44 -2.96
N LEU A 34 -0.22 -5.03 -3.34
CA LEU A 34 0.62 -4.14 -2.53
C LEU A 34 -0.11 -2.83 -2.22
N HIS A 35 -0.59 -2.12 -3.24
CA HIS A 35 -1.24 -0.82 -3.07
C HIS A 35 -2.49 -0.92 -2.20
N ARG A 36 -3.37 -1.91 -2.47
CA ARG A 36 -4.57 -2.15 -1.64
C ARG A 36 -4.19 -2.45 -0.19
N SER A 37 -3.13 -3.21 0.04
CA SER A 37 -2.66 -3.58 1.37
C SER A 37 -2.19 -2.38 2.19
N ILE A 38 -1.48 -1.43 1.56
CA ILE A 38 -1.07 -0.17 2.19
C ILE A 38 -2.29 0.65 2.64
N VAL A 39 -3.26 0.85 1.74
CA VAL A 39 -4.49 1.60 2.05
C VAL A 39 -5.31 0.90 3.13
N LYS A 40 -5.50 -0.42 3.03
CA LYS A 40 -6.19 -1.22 4.05
C LYS A 40 -5.53 -1.08 5.43
N LYS A 41 -4.21 -1.13 5.49
CA LYS A 41 -3.45 -0.99 6.74
C LYS A 41 -3.59 0.40 7.36
N TYR A 42 -3.63 1.46 6.54
CA TYR A 42 -3.76 2.83 7.03
C TYR A 42 -5.15 3.14 7.60
N PHE A 43 -6.20 2.77 6.84
CA PHE A 43 -7.59 3.09 7.13
C PHE A 43 -8.34 2.00 7.91
N GLU A 44 -7.71 0.86 8.13
CA GLU A 44 -8.37 -0.35 8.65
C GLU A 44 -9.57 -0.77 7.79
N ALA A 45 -9.47 -0.48 6.48
CA ALA A 45 -10.54 -0.73 5.52
C ALA A 45 -10.73 -2.23 5.28
N LYS A 46 -11.99 -2.66 5.21
CA LYS A 46 -12.34 -4.06 4.91
C LYS A 46 -12.01 -4.41 3.45
N GLN A 47 -12.42 -3.53 2.55
CA GLN A 47 -12.21 -3.65 1.11
C GLN A 47 -11.62 -2.35 0.58
N VAL A 48 -10.74 -2.48 -0.41
CA VAL A 48 -10.14 -1.37 -1.15
C VAL A 48 -10.08 -1.79 -2.62
N VAL A 49 -10.55 -0.92 -3.50
CA VAL A 49 -10.41 -1.01 -4.96
C VAL A 49 -9.78 0.30 -5.42
N ILE A 50 -8.77 0.21 -6.28
CA ILE A 50 -8.05 1.38 -6.78
C ILE A 50 -8.23 1.40 -8.29
N ASN A 51 -8.73 2.50 -8.82
CA ASN A 51 -8.80 2.78 -10.23
C ASN A 51 -7.70 3.78 -10.60
N TYR A 52 -6.64 3.28 -11.25
CA TYR A 52 -5.46 4.09 -11.56
C TYR A 52 -5.68 5.08 -12.69
N ASP A 53 -6.60 4.79 -13.59
CA ASP A 53 -6.85 5.62 -14.77
C ASP A 53 -7.76 6.80 -14.40
N ASN A 54 -8.77 6.55 -13.56
CA ASN A 54 -9.66 7.58 -13.04
C ASN A 54 -9.14 8.24 -11.74
N GLN A 55 -8.00 7.78 -11.22
CA GLN A 55 -7.42 8.21 -9.95
C GLN A 55 -8.42 8.19 -8.77
N THR A 56 -9.18 7.11 -8.65
CA THR A 56 -10.16 6.95 -7.56
C THR A 56 -9.86 5.72 -6.69
N ILE A 57 -10.27 5.79 -5.44
CA ILE A 57 -10.11 4.72 -4.46
C ILE A 57 -11.44 4.48 -3.76
N ASP A 58 -12.03 3.33 -4.00
CA ASP A 58 -13.24 2.87 -3.32
C ASP A 58 -12.86 2.02 -2.11
N MET A 59 -13.43 2.34 -0.95
CA MET A 59 -13.05 1.71 0.30
C MET A 59 -14.22 1.56 1.26
N GLN A 60 -14.21 0.47 2.03
CA GLN A 60 -15.17 0.20 3.09
C GLN A 60 -14.56 0.46 4.47
N LEU A 61 -14.92 1.60 5.07
CA LEU A 61 -14.41 2.02 6.38
C LEU A 61 -15.28 1.51 7.53
N PRO A 62 -14.67 1.09 8.65
CA PRO A 62 -15.41 0.78 9.86
C PRO A 62 -16.00 2.06 10.47
N VAL A 63 -17.28 2.03 10.84
CA VAL A 63 -18.00 3.13 11.51
C VAL A 63 -18.64 2.70 12.83
N GLY A 64 -18.27 1.52 13.33
CA GLY A 64 -18.79 0.94 14.56
C GLY A 64 -18.72 -0.57 14.55
N HIS A 65 -19.34 -1.23 15.54
CA HIS A 65 -19.27 -2.68 15.68
C HIS A 65 -19.89 -3.39 14.46
N ARG A 66 -19.04 -3.99 13.63
CA ARG A 66 -19.40 -4.70 12.38
C ARG A 66 -20.17 -3.85 11.36
N LYS A 67 -20.14 -2.52 11.48
CA LYS A 67 -20.77 -1.59 10.54
C LYS A 67 -19.69 -0.95 9.67
N TYR A 68 -19.96 -0.90 8.37
CA TYR A 68 -19.06 -0.33 7.38
C TYR A 68 -19.80 0.67 6.51
N THR A 69 -19.10 1.74 6.12
CA THR A 69 -19.57 2.70 5.12
C THR A 69 -18.67 2.64 3.89
N SER A 70 -19.26 2.76 2.71
CA SER A 70 -18.53 2.86 1.45
C SER A 70 -18.21 4.32 1.16
N ILE A 71 -16.95 4.61 0.88
CA ILE A 71 -16.48 5.92 0.48
C ILE A 71 -15.65 5.76 -0.79
N THR A 72 -15.89 6.66 -1.74
CA THR A 72 -15.03 6.86 -2.91
C THR A 72 -14.20 8.11 -2.64
N PHE A 73 -12.87 7.96 -2.74
CA PHE A 73 -11.93 9.06 -2.63
C PHE A 73 -11.34 9.33 -4.00
N GLU A 74 -11.47 10.56 -4.47
CA GLU A 74 -10.72 11.05 -5.63
C GLU A 74 -9.35 11.54 -5.15
N CYS A 75 -8.29 10.97 -5.70
CA CYS A 75 -6.93 11.43 -5.45
C CYS A 75 -6.39 12.07 -6.73
N GLN A 76 -5.62 13.15 -6.63
CA GLN A 76 -4.96 13.71 -7.81
C GLN A 76 -3.76 12.88 -8.26
N ASP A 77 -3.15 12.17 -7.31
CA ASP A 77 -1.94 11.36 -7.50
C ASP A 77 -1.95 10.18 -6.52
N ILE A 78 -2.21 8.99 -7.06
CA ILE A 78 -2.22 7.73 -6.30
C ILE A 78 -0.85 7.42 -5.67
N GLU A 79 0.26 7.69 -6.36
CA GLU A 79 1.59 7.39 -5.81
C GLU A 79 1.84 8.21 -4.55
N ARG A 80 1.58 9.52 -4.65
CA ARG A 80 1.70 10.44 -3.52
C ARG A 80 0.76 10.06 -2.38
N PHE A 81 -0.47 9.65 -2.68
CA PHE A 81 -1.44 9.18 -1.70
C PHE A 81 -0.98 7.89 -0.99
N LEU A 82 -0.47 6.90 -1.71
CA LEU A 82 0.02 5.66 -1.12
C LEU A 82 1.21 5.93 -0.18
N LYS A 83 2.12 6.83 -0.57
CA LYS A 83 3.24 7.24 0.26
C LYS A 83 2.79 7.98 1.54
N SER A 84 1.70 8.74 1.49
CA SER A 84 1.16 9.41 2.68
C SER A 84 0.46 8.45 3.65
N CYS A 85 0.04 7.27 3.18
CA CYS A 85 -0.52 6.20 4.00
C CYS A 85 0.52 5.43 4.83
N LEU A 86 1.80 5.82 4.81
CA LEU A 86 2.86 5.14 5.55
C LEU A 86 2.95 5.66 7.00
N LYS A 87 2.65 4.79 7.97
CA LYS A 87 2.76 5.09 9.41
C LYS A 87 4.12 4.63 9.93
N LYS A 88 4.69 5.37 10.88
CA LYS A 88 6.02 5.08 11.46
C LYS A 88 5.98 4.30 12.78
N ASP A 89 4.81 3.80 13.18
CA ASP A 89 4.68 2.95 14.37
C ASP A 89 5.29 1.56 14.13
N GLU A 90 5.76 0.91 15.19
CA GLU A 90 6.46 -0.38 15.15
C GLU A 90 5.67 -1.46 14.39
N LYS A 91 4.36 -1.55 14.63
CA LYS A 91 3.48 -2.53 13.96
C LYS A 91 3.41 -2.30 12.45
N SER A 92 3.41 -1.04 12.03
CA SER A 92 3.44 -0.68 10.61
C SER A 92 4.81 -0.94 9.98
N LEU A 93 5.90 -0.66 10.69
CA LEU A 93 7.26 -0.94 10.20
C LEU A 93 7.50 -2.44 9.98
N PHE A 94 7.10 -3.28 10.94
CA PHE A 94 7.17 -4.73 10.79
C PHE A 94 6.34 -5.22 9.59
N TYR A 95 5.17 -4.64 9.40
CA TYR A 95 4.33 -4.93 8.24
C TYR A 95 5.03 -4.57 6.92
N TYR A 96 5.63 -3.38 6.81
CA TYR A 96 6.36 -2.98 5.60
C TYR A 96 7.58 -3.84 5.32
N GLN A 97 8.31 -4.27 6.35
CA GLN A 97 9.40 -5.24 6.19
C GLN A 97 8.90 -6.56 5.58
N SER A 98 7.73 -7.06 6.00
CA SER A 98 7.15 -8.26 5.39
C SER A 98 6.75 -8.06 3.93
N LEU A 99 6.22 -6.88 3.58
CA LEU A 99 5.93 -6.54 2.19
C LEU A 99 7.22 -6.50 1.36
N LEU A 100 8.23 -5.76 1.82
CA LEU A 100 9.53 -5.67 1.14
C LEU A 100 10.16 -7.05 0.91
N SER A 101 10.12 -7.92 1.92
CA SER A 101 10.62 -9.30 1.78
C SER A 101 9.87 -10.09 0.72
N ASN A 102 8.54 -9.97 0.64
CA ASN A 102 7.74 -10.72 -0.33
C ASN A 102 8.02 -10.27 -1.77
N TYR A 103 8.16 -8.96 -2.01
CA TYR A 103 8.37 -8.43 -3.37
C TYR A 103 9.84 -8.48 -3.81
N ASN A 104 10.81 -8.45 -2.88
CA ASN A 104 12.23 -8.67 -3.20
C ASN A 104 12.54 -10.13 -3.54
N VAL A 105 11.76 -11.09 -3.04
CA VAL A 105 11.89 -12.50 -3.46
C VAL A 105 11.38 -12.69 -4.88
N THR A 106 10.32 -11.97 -5.29
CA THR A 106 9.73 -12.08 -6.63
C THR A 106 10.58 -11.42 -7.72
N SER A 107 11.42 -10.43 -7.41
CA SER A 107 12.32 -9.81 -8.39
C SER A 107 13.61 -10.62 -8.65
N ALA A 108 13.90 -11.63 -7.81
CA ALA A 108 15.07 -12.48 -7.91
C ALA A 108 14.77 -13.92 -8.40
N ALA A 109 13.53 -14.20 -8.81
CA ALA A 109 13.05 -15.50 -9.26
C ALA A 109 12.73 -15.52 -10.75
#